data_AF-A0A6L9QLX9-F1
#
_entry.id   AF-A0A6L9QLX9-F1
#
_cell.length_a   1.000
_cell.length_b   1.000
_cell.length_c   1.000
_cell.angle_alpha   90.00
_cell.angle_beta   90.00
_cell.angle_gamma   90.00
#
_symmetry.space_group_name_H-M   'P 1'
#
loop_
_entity.id
_entity.type
_entity.pdbx_description
1 polymer ?
#
loop_
_entity_poly.entity_id
_entity_poly.type
_entity_poly.pdbx_seq_one_letter_code
_entity_poly.pdbx_strand_id
1 'polypeptide(L)'
;EAAGVPASSTSFAFVHAARALGLSRVAVAATYPADVAERFAGFLGHAGIEVAALSCRGIVTAAEVGTLGRDEVLAFVAANDHPDAEAVLVPDTALHTVSWLDELEARVGKPVLTANQVSVWEGLRLASGPGGLPPRTG
;
A
#
# COMPACT_ATOMS: atom_id res chain seq x y z
N GLU A 1 -6.32 5.92 -24.01
CA GLU A 1 -4.91 6.06 -24.46
C GLU A 1 -4.67 7.49 -24.91
N ALA A 2 -3.85 8.26 -24.19
CA ALA A 2 -3.55 9.67 -24.50
C ALA A 2 -2.06 9.96 -24.76
N ALA A 3 -1.15 9.21 -24.10
CA ALA A 3 0.30 9.45 -24.16
C ALA A 3 1.07 8.47 -25.07
N GLY A 4 0.44 7.39 -25.55
CA GLY A 4 1.08 6.39 -26.42
C GLY A 4 2.21 5.59 -25.76
N VAL A 5 2.30 5.61 -24.43
CA VAL A 5 3.29 4.91 -23.63
C VAL A 5 2.61 4.21 -22.44
N PRO A 6 3.19 3.12 -21.90
CA PRO A 6 2.64 2.47 -20.72
C PRO A 6 2.52 3.44 -19.56
N ALA A 7 1.34 3.48 -18.94
CA ALA A 7 1.04 4.35 -17.79
C ALA A 7 0.37 3.53 -16.69
N SER A 8 0.54 3.96 -15.44
CA SER A 8 -0.06 3.33 -14.27
C SER A 8 -0.30 4.37 -13.17
N SER A 9 -0.80 3.90 -12.02
CA SER A 9 -1.02 4.69 -10.82
C SER A 9 -0.65 3.86 -9.60
N THR A 10 -0.52 4.51 -8.43
CA THR A 10 -0.27 3.81 -7.18
C THR A 10 -1.37 2.80 -6.84
N SER A 11 -2.63 3.08 -7.19
CA SER A 11 -3.73 2.12 -7.00
C SER A 11 -3.52 0.85 -7.84
N PHE A 12 -3.16 1.01 -9.12
CA PHE A 12 -2.81 -0.14 -9.97
C PHE A 12 -1.58 -0.88 -9.46
N ALA A 13 -0.57 -0.14 -8.98
CA ALA A 13 0.63 -0.72 -8.39
C ALA A 13 0.31 -1.65 -7.21
N PHE A 14 -0.62 -1.27 -6.33
CA PHE A 14 -1.08 -2.13 -5.25
C PHE A 14 -1.74 -3.41 -5.74
N VAL A 15 -2.62 -3.32 -6.73
CA VAL A 15 -3.28 -4.50 -7.33
C VAL A 15 -2.26 -5.43 -7.96
N HIS A 16 -1.31 -4.88 -8.73
CA HIS A 16 -0.26 -5.67 -9.36
C HIS A 16 0.68 -6.31 -8.33
N ALA A 17 1.05 -5.58 -7.27
CA ALA A 17 1.89 -6.10 -6.21
C ALA A 17 1.19 -7.21 -5.43
N ALA A 18 -0.09 -7.01 -5.07
CA ALA A 18 -0.89 -8.04 -4.41
C ALA A 18 -0.98 -9.31 -5.25
N ARG A 19 -1.26 -9.19 -6.55
CA ARG A 19 -1.31 -10.33 -7.47
C ARG A 19 0.04 -11.04 -7.62
N ALA A 20 1.13 -10.28 -7.72
CA ALA A 20 2.48 -10.86 -7.83
C ALA A 20 2.88 -11.65 -6.57
N LEU A 21 2.33 -11.27 -5.41
CA LEU A 21 2.54 -11.95 -4.13
C LEU A 21 1.46 -13.01 -3.83
N GLY A 22 0.47 -13.20 -4.71
CA GLY A 22 -0.63 -14.14 -4.49
C GLY A 22 -1.61 -13.74 -3.39
N LEU A 23 -1.66 -12.46 -3.02
CA LEU A 23 -2.52 -11.93 -1.97
C LEU A 23 -3.96 -11.73 -2.48
N SER A 24 -4.93 -12.17 -1.68
CA SER A 24 -6.36 -12.09 -1.97
C SER A 24 -7.17 -11.41 -0.86
N ARG A 25 -6.61 -11.31 0.35
CA ARG A 25 -7.24 -10.69 1.51
C ARG A 25 -6.25 -9.84 2.30
N VAL A 26 -6.59 -8.58 2.54
CA VAL A 26 -5.66 -7.57 3.04
C VAL A 26 -6.30 -6.66 4.10
N ALA A 27 -5.49 -6.05 4.94
CA ALA A 27 -5.89 -4.92 5.79
C ALA A 27 -5.40 -3.62 5.15
N VAL A 28 -6.13 -2.52 5.33
CA VAL A 28 -5.78 -1.20 4.80
C VAL A 28 -5.64 -0.21 5.96
N ALA A 29 -4.41 0.28 6.16
CA ALA A 29 -4.07 1.30 7.14
C ALA A 29 -3.89 2.65 6.43
N ALA A 30 -4.98 3.37 6.21
CA ALA A 30 -4.97 4.66 5.54
C ALA A 30 -4.93 5.85 6.51
N THR A 31 -4.21 6.91 6.14
CA THR A 31 -4.12 8.16 6.90
C THR A 31 -5.11 9.22 6.43
N TYR A 32 -5.61 9.10 5.20
CA TYR A 32 -6.58 10.02 4.58
C TYR A 32 -8.04 9.80 5.05
N PRO A 33 -9.00 10.65 4.64
CA PRO A 33 -10.42 10.53 5.02
C PRO A 33 -11.11 9.22 4.58
N ALA A 34 -12.18 8.87 5.28
CA ALA A 34 -12.91 7.61 5.11
C ALA A 34 -13.45 7.40 3.68
N ASP A 35 -13.98 8.45 3.05
CA ASP A 35 -14.54 8.37 1.70
C ASP A 35 -13.48 8.03 0.63
N VAL A 36 -12.24 8.49 0.82
CA VAL A 36 -11.10 8.11 -0.03
C VAL A 36 -10.69 6.67 0.23
N ALA A 37 -10.70 6.25 1.50
CA ALA A 37 -10.38 4.88 1.91
C ALA A 37 -11.36 3.85 1.36
N GLU A 38 -12.64 4.15 1.41
CA GLU A 38 -13.70 3.31 0.86
C GLU A 38 -13.58 3.17 -0.66
N ARG A 39 -13.21 4.25 -1.36
CA ARG A 39 -12.94 4.18 -2.81
C ARG A 39 -11.75 3.29 -3.13
N PHE A 40 -10.68 3.36 -2.35
CA PHE A 40 -9.52 2.48 -2.53
C PHE A 40 -9.86 1.02 -2.22
N ALA A 41 -10.59 0.76 -1.13
CA ALA A 41 -11.09 -0.59 -0.82
C ALA A 41 -12.01 -1.13 -1.92
N GLY A 42 -12.91 -0.30 -2.45
CA GLY A 42 -13.75 -0.65 -3.60
C GLY A 42 -12.92 -0.97 -4.84
N PHE A 43 -11.88 -0.19 -5.14
CA PHE A 43 -10.96 -0.45 -6.25
C PHE A 43 -10.24 -1.80 -6.11
N LEU A 44 -9.76 -2.12 -4.90
CA LEU A 44 -9.17 -3.44 -4.60
C LEU A 44 -10.20 -4.57 -4.78
N GLY A 45 -11.43 -4.37 -4.33
CA GLY A 45 -12.52 -5.33 -4.48
C GLY A 45 -12.84 -5.65 -5.95
N HIS A 46 -12.88 -4.63 -6.82
CA HIS A 46 -13.05 -4.84 -8.27
C HIS A 46 -11.89 -5.64 -8.90
N ALA A 47 -10.72 -5.64 -8.25
CA ALA A 47 -9.56 -6.42 -8.69
C ALA A 47 -9.52 -7.84 -8.11
N GLY A 48 -10.51 -8.22 -7.28
CA GLY A 48 -10.60 -9.52 -6.62
C GLY A 48 -9.86 -9.61 -5.28
N ILE A 49 -9.55 -8.47 -4.66
CA ILE A 49 -8.84 -8.39 -3.37
C ILE A 49 -9.82 -7.93 -2.29
N GLU A 50 -10.06 -8.78 -1.29
CA GLU A 50 -10.94 -8.51 -0.16
C GLU A 50 -10.23 -7.66 0.90
N VAL A 51 -10.90 -6.62 1.39
CA VAL A 51 -10.39 -5.80 2.51
C VAL A 51 -11.02 -6.27 3.81
N ALA A 52 -10.24 -6.99 4.62
CA ALA A 52 -10.68 -7.55 5.91
C ALA A 52 -10.84 -6.49 7.00
N ALA A 53 -10.03 -5.42 6.93
CA ALA A 53 -10.16 -4.25 7.79
C ALA A 53 -9.74 -2.98 7.04
N LEU A 54 -10.50 -1.91 7.25
CA LEU A 54 -10.23 -0.60 6.68
C LEU A 54 -10.17 0.43 7.81
N SER A 55 -9.02 1.08 7.94
CA SER A 55 -8.79 2.14 8.93
C SER A 55 -8.44 3.46 8.26
N CYS A 56 -8.93 4.56 8.83
CA CYS A 56 -8.68 5.92 8.38
C CYS A 56 -8.35 6.84 9.57
N ARG A 57 -7.37 7.74 9.43
CA ARG A 57 -7.08 8.77 10.45
C ARG A 57 -7.69 10.14 10.16
N GLY A 58 -8.35 10.33 9.01
CA GLY A 58 -9.00 11.60 8.68
C GLY A 58 -8.04 12.77 8.53
N ILE A 59 -6.74 12.52 8.37
CA ILE A 59 -5.75 13.58 8.17
C ILE A 59 -5.94 14.09 6.75
N VAL A 60 -6.27 15.37 6.64
CA VAL A 60 -6.66 15.97 5.36
C VAL A 60 -5.44 16.46 4.59
N THR A 61 -4.37 16.88 5.29
CA THR A 61 -3.21 17.49 4.64
C THR A 61 -2.02 16.56 4.57
N ALA A 62 -1.39 16.50 3.39
CA ALA A 62 -0.14 15.76 3.20
C ALA A 62 1.01 16.29 4.08
N ALA A 63 0.97 17.59 4.44
CA ALA A 63 1.95 18.20 5.32
C ALA A 63 1.90 17.62 6.74
N GLU A 64 0.71 17.40 7.30
CA GLU A 64 0.55 16.77 8.62
C GLU A 64 1.01 15.31 8.60
N VAL A 65 0.63 14.54 7.56
CA VAL A 65 1.04 13.15 7.39
C VAL A 65 2.56 13.02 7.30
N GLY A 66 3.22 13.90 6.54
CA GLY A 66 4.67 13.87 6.34
C GLY A 66 5.50 14.18 7.59
N THR A 67 4.88 14.66 8.67
CA THR A 67 5.55 14.90 9.96
C THR A 67 5.53 13.69 10.89
N LEU A 68 4.75 12.65 10.58
CA LEU A 68 4.67 11.45 11.41
C LEU A 68 6.04 10.78 11.52
N GLY A 69 6.50 10.61 12.75
CA GLY A 69 7.78 9.97 13.05
C GLY A 69 7.73 8.46 12.87
N ARG A 70 8.92 7.84 12.84
CA ARG A 70 9.10 6.39 12.71
C ARG A 70 8.19 5.58 13.64
N ASP A 71 8.28 5.83 14.94
CA ASP A 71 7.59 5.01 15.93
C ASP A 71 6.07 5.19 15.85
N GLU A 72 5.60 6.39 15.48
CA GLU A 72 4.17 6.65 15.24
C GLU A 72 3.66 5.88 14.04
N VAL A 73 4.43 5.83 12.94
CA VAL A 73 4.09 5.06 11.75
C VAL A 73 4.09 3.56 12.04
N LEU A 74 5.12 3.04 12.72
CA LEU A 74 5.19 1.62 13.11
C LEU A 74 4.01 1.22 14.01
N ALA A 75 3.69 2.04 15.02
CA ALA A 75 2.57 1.80 15.91
C ALA A 75 1.23 1.88 15.16
N PHE A 76 1.07 2.87 14.28
CA PHE A 76 -0.12 3.03 13.47
C PHE A 76 -0.38 1.82 12.58
N VAL A 77 0.61 1.38 11.80
CA VAL A 77 0.42 0.25 10.88
C VAL A 77 0.12 -1.04 11.65
N ALA A 78 0.84 -1.30 12.74
CA ALA A 78 0.60 -2.48 13.58
C ALA A 78 -0.78 -2.50 14.25
N ALA A 79 -1.28 -1.33 14.68
CA ALA A 79 -2.60 -1.21 15.29
C ALA A 79 -3.76 -1.40 14.28
N ASN A 80 -3.47 -1.34 12.98
CA ASN A 80 -4.46 -1.42 11.90
C ASN A 80 -4.27 -2.66 11.02
N ASP A 81 -3.64 -3.70 11.58
CA ASP A 81 -3.65 -5.04 11.03
C ASP A 81 -4.95 -5.79 11.40
N HIS A 82 -5.22 -6.89 10.70
CA HIS A 82 -6.31 -7.82 11.00
C HIS A 82 -5.82 -9.28 10.97
N PRO A 83 -6.25 -10.16 11.89
CA PRO A 83 -5.81 -11.57 11.92
C PRO A 83 -6.06 -12.33 10.60
N ASP A 84 -7.18 -12.05 9.93
CA ASP A 84 -7.52 -12.69 8.66
C ASP A 84 -6.84 -12.06 7.44
N ALA A 85 -6.09 -10.96 7.60
CA ALA A 85 -5.38 -10.33 6.51
C ALA A 85 -4.03 -11.00 6.25
N GLU A 86 -3.71 -11.22 4.97
CA GLU A 86 -2.44 -11.79 4.51
C GLU A 86 -1.33 -10.73 4.44
N ALA A 87 -1.70 -9.45 4.29
CA ALA A 87 -0.79 -8.31 4.26
C ALA A 87 -1.49 -7.02 4.73
N VAL A 88 -0.70 -6.01 5.10
CA VAL A 88 -1.18 -4.65 5.37
C VAL A 88 -0.79 -3.71 4.24
N LEU A 89 -1.75 -2.95 3.73
CA LEU A 89 -1.54 -1.90 2.73
C LEU A 89 -1.54 -0.54 3.43
N VAL A 90 -0.52 0.26 3.14
CA VAL A 90 -0.35 1.64 3.62
C VAL A 90 -0.39 2.57 2.39
N PRO A 91 -1.60 2.95 1.93
CA PRO A 91 -1.80 3.58 0.62
C PRO A 91 -1.59 5.10 0.60
N ASP A 92 -0.65 5.62 1.39
CA ASP A 92 -0.35 7.06 1.43
C ASP A 92 1.08 7.36 0.97
N THR A 93 1.23 8.12 -0.12
CA THR A 93 2.53 8.52 -0.66
C THR A 93 3.22 9.60 0.18
N ALA A 94 2.48 10.35 1.01
CA ALA A 94 3.04 11.36 1.89
C ALA A 94 3.70 10.76 3.15
N LEU A 95 3.45 9.48 3.46
CA LEU A 95 4.15 8.77 4.53
C LEU A 95 5.55 8.33 4.07
N HIS A 96 6.60 8.86 4.71
CA HIS A 96 8.00 8.54 4.41
C HIS A 96 8.43 7.16 4.95
N THR A 97 7.83 6.09 4.45
CA THR A 97 7.97 4.72 4.98
C THR A 97 9.15 3.93 4.40
N VAL A 98 9.79 4.41 3.33
CA VAL A 98 10.79 3.63 2.56
C VAL A 98 11.97 3.18 3.42
N SER A 99 12.37 3.95 4.44
CA SER A 99 13.47 3.60 5.34
C SER A 99 13.09 2.58 6.43
N TRP A 100 11.82 2.21 6.55
CA TRP A 100 11.30 1.42 7.68
C TRP A 100 10.52 0.16 7.23
N LEU A 101 10.69 -0.28 5.97
CA LEU A 101 9.92 -1.40 5.41
C LEU A 101 10.13 -2.69 6.21
N ASP A 102 11.38 -3.08 6.45
CA ASP A 102 11.73 -4.29 7.22
C ASP A 102 11.20 -4.20 8.65
N GLU A 103 11.21 -3.01 9.25
CA GLU A 103 10.70 -2.77 10.60
C GLU A 103 9.18 -2.83 10.68
N LEU A 104 8.49 -2.33 9.65
CA LEU A 104 7.04 -2.44 9.53
C LEU A 104 6.64 -3.92 9.49
N GLU A 105 7.29 -4.72 8.64
CA GLU A 105 7.01 -6.15 8.55
C GLU A 105 7.36 -6.90 9.82
N ALA A 106 8.52 -6.62 10.43
CA ALA A 106 8.89 -7.22 11.70
C ALA A 106 7.90 -6.88 12.82
N ARG A 107 7.35 -5.66 12.82
CA ARG A 107 6.38 -5.21 13.83
C ARG A 107 5.00 -5.84 13.65
N VAL A 108 4.54 -6.04 12.42
CA VAL A 108 3.23 -6.61 12.11
C VAL A 108 3.27 -8.14 12.05
N GLY A 109 4.38 -8.73 11.63
CA GLY A 109 4.54 -10.18 11.44
C GLY A 109 4.00 -10.71 10.10
N LYS A 110 3.71 -9.83 9.13
CA LYS A 110 3.27 -10.16 7.77
C LYS A 110 3.74 -9.08 6.78
N PRO A 111 3.67 -9.33 5.45
CA PRO A 111 4.03 -8.35 4.45
C PRO A 111 3.33 -7.00 4.64
N VAL A 112 4.08 -5.91 4.49
CA VAL A 112 3.53 -4.55 4.55
C VAL A 112 3.86 -3.85 3.23
N LEU A 113 2.83 -3.56 2.44
CA LEU A 113 2.94 -2.86 1.16
C LEU A 113 2.65 -1.37 1.36
N THR A 114 3.56 -0.50 0.92
CA THR A 114 3.43 0.96 1.12
C THR A 114 3.33 1.65 -0.22
N ALA A 115 2.62 2.76 -0.29
CA ALA A 115 2.36 3.47 -1.54
C ALA A 115 3.66 3.82 -2.30
N ASN A 116 4.67 4.27 -1.57
CA ASN A 116 5.96 4.64 -2.13
C ASN A 116 6.70 3.43 -2.73
N GLN A 117 6.78 2.30 -2.01
CA GLN A 117 7.50 1.13 -2.51
C GLN A 117 6.81 0.47 -3.71
N VAL A 118 5.48 0.35 -3.70
CA VAL A 118 4.75 -0.28 -4.81
C VAL A 118 4.77 0.61 -6.06
N SER A 119 4.75 1.94 -5.89
CA SER A 119 4.80 2.87 -7.02
C SER A 119 6.15 2.80 -7.74
N VAL A 120 7.26 2.73 -7.00
CA VAL A 120 8.60 2.54 -7.57
C VAL A 120 8.68 1.20 -8.28
N TRP A 121 8.21 0.12 -7.65
CA TRP A 121 8.18 -1.20 -8.26
C TRP A 121 7.35 -1.25 -9.54
N GLU A 122 6.18 -0.60 -9.57
CA GLU A 122 5.32 -0.54 -10.77
C GLU A 122 6.01 0.20 -11.92
N GLY A 123 6.70 1.31 -11.63
CA GLY A 123 7.52 2.00 -12.63
C GLY A 123 8.60 1.11 -13.24
N LEU A 124 9.31 0.34 -12.39
CA LEU A 124 10.29 -0.64 -12.85
C LEU A 124 9.64 -1.76 -13.67
N ARG A 125 8.49 -2.28 -13.23
CA ARG A 125 7.72 -3.31 -13.94
C ARG A 125 7.32 -2.86 -15.34
N LEU A 126 6.89 -1.60 -15.50
CA LEU A 126 6.57 -1.02 -16.81
C LEU A 126 7.81 -0.84 -17.68
N ALA A 127 8.95 -0.48 -17.10
CA ALA A 127 10.19 -0.26 -17.83
C ALA A 127 10.92 -1.56 -18.23
N SER A 128 10.78 -2.64 -17.44
CA SER A 128 11.56 -3.88 -17.61
C SER A 128 10.88 -4.97 -18.46
N GLY A 129 9.61 -4.80 -18.87
CA GLY A 129 8.88 -5.78 -19.69
C GLY A 129 8.44 -7.06 -18.96
N PRO A 130 7.89 -8.08 -19.67
CA PRO A 130 7.40 -9.31 -19.07
C PRO A 130 8.53 -10.11 -18.38
N GLY A 131 8.36 -10.45 -17.10
CA GLY A 131 9.36 -11.18 -16.30
C GLY A 131 10.12 -10.33 -15.26
N GLY A 132 9.64 -9.11 -14.97
CA GLY A 132 10.21 -8.21 -13.96
C GLY A 132 10.29 -8.81 -12.55
N LEU A 133 11.11 -8.18 -11.72
CA LEU A 133 11.33 -8.57 -10.31
C LEU A 133 10.01 -8.60 -9.51
N PRO A 134 9.84 -9.52 -8.55
CA PRO A 134 8.70 -9.47 -7.64
C PRO A 134 8.73 -8.16 -6.82
N PRO A 135 7.58 -7.71 -6.29
CA PRO A 135 7.56 -6.59 -5.36
C PRO A 135 8.45 -6.89 -4.16
N ARG A 136 9.16 -5.87 -3.67
CA ARG A 136 9.89 -6.01 -2.42
C ARG A 136 8.90 -6.11 -1.27
N THR A 137 9.12 -7.10 -0.41
CA THR A 137 8.58 -7.24 0.94
C THR A 137 9.81 -7.36 1.84
N GLY A 138 9.94 -6.51 2.86
CA GLY A 138 11.08 -6.48 3.79
C GLY A 138 12.43 -6.80 3.14
#